data_AF-A0A125QY82-F1
#
_entry.id   AF-A0A125QY82-F1
#
_cell.length_a   1.000
_cell.length_b   1.000
_cell.length_c   1.000
_cell.angle_alpha   90.00
_cell.angle_beta   90.00
_cell.angle_gamma   90.00
#
_symmetry.space_group_name_H-M   'P 1'
#
loop_
_entity.id
_entity.type
_entity.pdbx_description
1 polymer ?
#
loop_
_entity_poly.entity_id
_entity_poly.type
_entity_poly.pdbx_seq_one_letter_code
_entity_poly.pdbx_strand_id
1 'polypeptide(L)' 'MTNMTNQISNNTGSVQSQVRFLTDRIQKLSRHLGTHKKDFSCQRSIRKLLIKRKRLLLYLYKKDKTGYNQVKS' A
#
# COMPACT_ATOMS: atom_id res chain seq x y z
N MET A 1 -11.47 -12.80 17.23
CA MET A 1 -10.63 -11.63 16.92
C MET A 1 -9.31 -12.15 16.36
N THR A 2 -9.21 -12.28 15.04
CA THR A 2 -8.12 -13.00 14.36
C THR A 2 -6.83 -12.17 14.29
N ASN A 3 -5.82 -12.66 15.01
CA ASN A 3 -4.38 -12.49 14.88
C ASN A 3 -3.89 -11.59 13.72
N MET A 4 -3.64 -10.32 14.01
CA MET A 4 -2.73 -9.50 13.21
C MET A 4 -1.30 -9.99 13.44
N THR A 5 -0.76 -10.73 12.49
CA THR A 5 0.64 -11.17 12.47
C THR A 5 1.57 -9.95 12.48
N ASN A 6 2.01 -9.60 13.69
CA ASN A 6 3.08 -8.67 13.97
C ASN A 6 4.43 -9.35 13.64
N GLN A 7 4.74 -9.49 12.36
CA GLN A 7 6.02 -10.00 11.86
C GLN A 7 6.58 -9.06 10.78
N ILE A 8 6.57 -7.74 11.04
CA ILE A 8 7.08 -6.72 10.12
C ILE A 8 7.89 -5.66 10.89
N SER A 9 8.68 -6.08 11.88
CA SER A 9 9.45 -5.12 12.68
C SER A 9 10.81 -4.75 12.09
N ASN A 10 11.38 -5.48 11.12
CA ASN A 10 12.80 -5.26 10.75
C ASN A 10 13.16 -5.26 9.24
N ASN A 11 12.19 -5.34 8.32
CA ASN A 11 12.48 -5.30 6.87
C ASN A 11 11.99 -3.99 6.23
N THR A 12 12.53 -2.86 6.68
CA THR A 12 12.17 -1.50 6.22
C THR A 12 12.46 -1.26 4.72
N GLY A 13 13.12 -2.21 4.04
CA GLY A 13 13.45 -2.18 2.61
C GLY A 13 12.72 -3.20 1.72
N SER A 14 11.98 -4.16 2.27
CA SER A 14 11.34 -5.18 1.42
C SER A 14 10.19 -4.60 0.61
N VAL A 15 9.97 -5.12 -0.60
CA VAL A 15 8.88 -4.64 -1.46
C VAL A 15 7.52 -4.87 -0.79
N GLN A 16 7.38 -5.92 0.01
CA GLN A 16 6.17 -6.24 0.77
C GLN A 16 5.87 -5.18 1.85
N SER A 17 6.88 -4.77 2.63
CA SER A 17 6.71 -3.74 3.66
C SER A 17 6.37 -2.38 3.03
N GLN A 18 6.98 -2.05 1.89
CA GLN A 18 6.66 -0.85 1.13
C GLN A 18 5.21 -0.85 0.62
N VAL A 19 4.71 -1.98 0.10
CA VAL A 19 3.32 -2.09 -0.36
C VAL A 19 2.35 -1.93 0.81
N ARG A 20 2.62 -2.52 1.98
CA ARG A 20 1.80 -2.35 3.18
C ARG A 20 1.75 -0.89 3.63
N PHE A 21 2.91 -0.23 3.76
CA PHE A 21 2.98 1.17 4.13
C PHE A 21 2.21 2.08 3.16
N LEU A 22 2.35 1.86 1.85
CA LEU A 22 1.59 2.60 0.85
C LEU A 22 0.08 2.37 0.99
N THR A 23 -0.32 1.14 1.30
CA THR A 23 -1.74 0.78 1.51
C THR A 23 -2.33 1.52 2.70
N ASP A 24 -1.66 1.50 3.86
CA ASP A 24 -2.10 2.22 5.05
C ASP A 24 -2.20 3.73 4.80
N ARG A 25 -1.22 4.29 4.09
CA ARG A 25 -1.22 5.72 3.73
C ARG A 25 -2.37 6.08 2.79
N ILE A 26 -2.64 5.26 1.77
CA ILE A 26 -3.77 5.45 0.85
C ILE A 26 -5.09 5.39 1.62
N GLN A 27 -5.25 4.43 2.54
CA GLN A 27 -6.46 4.29 3.34
C GLN A 27 -6.72 5.54 4.21
N LYS A 28 -5.68 6.05 4.89
CA LYS A 28 -5.78 7.28 5.69
C LYS A 28 -6.17 8.49 4.84
N LEU A 29 -5.50 8.69 3.71
CA LEU A 29 -5.79 9.81 2.80
C LEU A 29 -7.16 9.69 2.12
N SER A 30 -7.60 8.46 1.82
CA SER A 30 -8.93 8.24 1.24
C SER A 30 -10.05 8.58 2.23
N ARG A 31 -9.86 8.30 3.53
CA ARG A 31 -10.80 8.74 4.57
C ARG A 31 -10.87 10.27 4.66
N HIS A 32 -9.70 10.94 4.63
CA HIS A 32 -9.61 12.40 4.64
C HIS A 32 -10.33 13.03 3.42
N LEU A 33 -10.20 12.45 2.23
CA LEU A 33 -10.93 12.94 1.06
C LEU A 33 -12.44 12.72 1.11
N GLY A 34 -12.91 11.75 1.89
CA GLY A 34 -14.34 11.54 2.12
C GLY A 34 -15.02 12.77 2.70
N THR A 35 -14.34 13.47 3.61
CA THR A 35 -14.79 14.74 4.19
C THR A 35 -14.40 15.95 3.33
N HIS A 36 -13.21 15.94 2.72
CA HIS A 36 -12.69 17.06 1.91
C HIS A 36 -12.67 16.76 0.41
N LYS A 37 -13.86 16.65 -0.21
CA LYS A 37 -14.01 16.27 -1.63
C LYS A 37 -13.35 17.24 -2.63
N LYS A 38 -13.13 18.50 -2.24
CA LYS A 38 -12.52 19.55 -3.10
C LYS A 38 -10.99 19.62 -2.98
N ASP A 39 -10.35 18.78 -2.16
CA ASP A 39 -8.90 18.74 -2.08
C ASP A 39 -8.28 17.96 -3.25
N PHE A 40 -8.15 18.64 -4.38
CA PHE A 40 -7.58 18.09 -5.61
C PHE A 40 -6.08 17.80 -5.50
N SER A 41 -5.36 18.50 -4.61
CA SER A 41 -3.94 18.30 -4.36
C SER A 41 -3.69 16.96 -3.65
N CYS A 42 -4.49 16.64 -2.63
CA CYS A 42 -4.47 15.33 -1.99
C CYS A 42 -4.91 14.23 -2.96
N GLN A 43 -5.97 14.44 -3.75
CA GLN A 43 -6.38 13.47 -4.78
C GLN A 43 -5.24 13.13 -5.75
N ARG A 44 -4.51 14.14 -6.24
CA ARG A 44 -3.36 13.92 -7.13
C ARG A 44 -2.26 13.12 -6.44
N SER A 45 -1.99 13.41 -5.18
CA SER A 45 -1.01 12.68 -4.38
C SER A 45 -1.40 11.22 -4.17
N ILE A 46 -2.68 10.92 -3.88
CA ILE A 46 -3.19 9.55 -3.76
C ILE A 46 -3.05 8.78 -5.08
N ARG A 47 -3.36 9.41 -6.23
CA ARG A 47 -3.18 8.76 -7.54
C ARG A 47 -1.73 8.35 -7.77
N LYS A 48 -0.77 9.21 -7.41
CA LYS A 48 0.68 8.86 -7.49
C LYS A 48 1.02 7.66 -6.59
N LEU A 49 0.50 7.62 -5.37
CA LEU A 49 0.70 6.50 -4.44
C LEU A 49 0.09 5.19 -4.97
N LEU A 50 -1.11 5.24 -5.55
CA LEU A 50 -1.76 4.09 -6.19
C LEU A 50 -0.93 3.53 -7.34
N ILE A 51 -0.40 4.39 -8.22
CA ILE A 51 0.47 3.98 -9.32
C ILE A 51 1.76 3.34 -8.80
N LYS A 52 2.40 3.94 -7.78
CA LYS A 52 3.60 3.37 -7.16
C LYS A 52 3.32 1.98 -6.57
N ARG A 53 2.23 1.82 -5.82
CA ARG A 53 1.81 0.53 -5.26
C ARG A 53 1.57 -0.52 -6.36
N LYS A 54 0.89 -0.14 -7.45
CA LYS A 54 0.65 -1.03 -8.60
C LYS A 54 1.98 -1.51 -9.23
N ARG A 55 2.95 -0.63 -9.39
CA ARG A 55 4.29 -0.99 -9.92
C ARG A 55 5.03 -1.98 -9.01
N LEU A 56 5.00 -1.78 -7.70
CA LEU A 56 5.62 -2.69 -6.73
C LEU A 56 4.94 -4.07 -6.72
N LEU A 57 3.61 -4.12 -6.82
CA LEU A 57 2.88 -5.38 -6.94
C LEU A 57 3.22 -6.12 -8.24
N LEU A 58 3.33 -5.41 -9.36
CA LEU A 58 3.77 -6.01 -10.63
C LEU A 58 5.20 -6.54 -10.56
N TYR A 59 6.09 -5.83 -9.85
CA TYR A 59 7.44 -6.29 -9.60
C TYR A 59 7.46 -7.59 -8.77
N LEU A 60 6.70 -7.63 -7.66
CA LEU A 60 6.53 -8.85 -6.86
C LEU A 60 5.97 -9.99 -7.70
N TYR A 61 4.92 -9.76 -8.48
CA TYR A 61 4.34 -10.79 -9.33
C TYR A 61 5.35 -11.43 -10.30
N LYS A 62 6.27 -10.64 -10.86
CA LYS A 62 7.30 -11.12 -11.77
C LYS A 62 8.46 -11.85 -11.08
N LYS A 63 8.85 -11.40 -9.89
CA LYS A 63 10.03 -11.93 -9.18
C LYS A 63 9.68 -13.06 -8.21
N ASP A 64 8.52 -12.98 -7.57
CA ASP A 64 8.10 -13.87 -6.50
C ASP A 64 6.57 -13.96 -6.42
N LYS A 65 6.01 -15.01 -7.03
CA LYS A 65 4.58 -15.30 -6.97
C LYS A 65 4.08 -15.56 -5.54
N THR A 66 4.94 -16.09 -4.65
CA THR A 66 4.56 -16.38 -3.27
C THR A 66 4.43 -15.10 -2.44
N GLY A 67 5.39 -14.18 -2.56
CA GLY A 67 5.31 -12.85 -1.94
C GLY A 67 4.20 -11.96 -2.49
N TYR A 68 3.83 -12.10 -3.78
CA TYR A 68 2.67 -11.42 -4.34
C TYR A 68 1.34 -11.87 -3.69
N ASN A 69 1.14 -13.18 -3.50
CA ASN A 69 -0.09 -13.72 -2.93
C ASN A 69 -0.29 -13.31 -1.47
N GLN A 70 0.78 -13.17 -0.69
CA GLN A 70 0.71 -12.70 0.70
C GLN A 70 0.27 -11.23 0.83
N VAL A 71 0.59 -10.39 -0.16
CA VAL A 71 0.33 -8.94 -0.11
C VAL A 71 -0.96 -8.56 -0.86
N LYS A 72 -1.50 -9.46 -1.67
CA LYS A 72 -2.74 -9.23 -2.42
C LYS A 72 -4.00 -9.21 -1.53
N SER A 73 -3.95 -9.86 -0.36
CA SER A 73 -5.04 -9.86 0.64
C SER A 73 -5.12 -8.53 1.38
#